data_AF-A0A017RXK4-F1
#
_entry.id   AF-A0A017RXK4-F1
#
_cell.length_a   1.000
_cell.length_b   1.000
_cell.length_c   1.000
_cell.angle_alpha   90.00
_cell.angle_beta   90.00
_cell.angle_gamma   90.00
#
_symmetry.space_group_name_H-M   'P 1'
#
loop_
_entity.id
_entity.type
_entity.pdbx_description
1 polymer ?
#
loop_
_entity_poly.entity_id
_entity_poly.type
_entity_poly.pdbx_seq_one_letter_code
_entity_poly.pdbx_strand_id
1 'polypeptide(L)'
;MVDEKYYVLKDSGTYSNTLETYGLAELLTKINSSESKVFIEDKGMYYEITVNNPQRVEITYFDIFPYLKTKEKKEKQKDKDILDNDNIEKEITNYIDIEEEKIRNKKYSEFVKSINQQKNEARKKENPETESTLNQFDKKIKEYEDKPRNDWDVIMSVSILKAIDTYKNIYINLFRNKENFKVLVDCILELYKTPDENRDIIKKKLNQYKKNKVLVDIKEAASLQLYNPSMVKGAHSSKANGITPKAKDGFWLNECMKILGSYNSMIMKQVKVSSKDSDNKIYVFDVNKFNWDIEKKKAIFNEFKTNLKGYTSIKLDINSILLITKQLIKYHSSVVEKASAYRRKYRPKDEVKGLYSVYFKNMGNASSPVNISYLELPGFIELESSKDADDWLSIIDEHLNIINNIKISLNKQDETGSIIPLLQDYRMFLTTADINYFFNYVSAYSSFLMQQISKENYFVKPFTQKNMEVFLMKYDKKFSDIFENEGFKNIAKAIRASTISEQYAKSHGKQNFDIKYGLAQNLIRKSAYKDELITYLSEFIVSYNQETARYAEKNKGIRRTTIKQQDLEDIVKLIDEFEDSSLIGKMLCAYGYSLDRKKDGKEDSEIEDVSNE
;
A
#
# COMPACT_ATOMS: atom_id res chain seq x y z
N MET A 1 37.33 -8.69 11.85
CA MET A 1 36.41 -8.22 12.91
C MET A 1 35.16 -9.08 12.84
N VAL A 2 34.56 -9.43 13.97
CA VAL A 2 33.40 -10.32 14.05
C VAL A 2 32.13 -9.47 14.06
N ASP A 3 31.15 -9.80 13.23
CA ASP A 3 29.87 -9.09 13.20
C ASP A 3 29.12 -9.24 14.54
N GLU A 4 28.47 -8.18 15.02
CA GLU A 4 27.63 -8.23 16.21
C GLU A 4 26.19 -8.62 15.82
N LYS A 5 25.58 -9.53 16.57
CA LYS A 5 24.22 -10.02 16.34
C LYS A 5 23.29 -9.78 17.52
N TYR A 6 22.03 -9.48 17.21
CA TYR A 6 20.94 -9.27 18.14
C TYR A 6 19.65 -9.93 17.62
N TYR A 7 18.72 -10.25 18.52
CA TYR A 7 17.58 -11.10 18.24
C TYR A 7 16.28 -10.54 18.83
N VAL A 8 15.24 -10.44 18.01
CA VAL A 8 13.88 -10.07 18.45
C VAL A 8 12.92 -11.22 18.16
N LEU A 9 12.36 -11.82 19.22
CA LEU A 9 11.45 -12.96 19.12
C LEU A 9 10.12 -12.56 18.47
N LYS A 10 9.51 -13.47 17.70
CA LYS A 10 8.19 -13.30 17.08
C LYS A 10 7.06 -13.94 17.90
N ASP A 11 6.87 -13.47 19.13
CA ASP A 11 5.93 -14.05 20.08
C ASP A 11 4.49 -13.49 19.99
N SER A 12 4.29 -12.32 19.38
CA SER A 12 3.00 -11.62 19.43
C SER A 12 2.02 -12.01 18.32
N GLY A 13 2.51 -12.54 17.20
CA GLY A 13 1.72 -12.76 15.98
C GLY A 13 1.20 -11.48 15.32
N THR A 14 1.75 -10.31 15.68
CA THR A 14 1.32 -8.99 15.19
C THR A 14 2.52 -8.10 14.87
N TYR A 15 2.28 -6.84 14.45
CA TYR A 15 3.36 -5.90 14.16
C TYR A 15 4.23 -5.53 15.37
N SER A 16 3.88 -5.91 16.60
CA SER A 16 4.63 -5.51 17.80
C SER A 16 6.10 -5.88 17.72
N ASN A 17 6.41 -7.12 17.34
CA ASN A 17 7.80 -7.59 17.25
C ASN A 17 8.53 -6.91 16.08
N THR A 18 7.82 -6.56 15.03
CA THR A 18 8.36 -5.83 13.87
C THR A 18 8.72 -4.39 14.24
N LEU A 19 7.84 -3.67 14.96
CA LEU A 19 8.14 -2.36 15.52
C LEU A 19 9.36 -2.43 16.45
N GLU A 20 9.40 -3.41 17.33
CA GLU A 20 10.52 -3.63 18.25
C GLU A 20 11.85 -3.86 17.50
N THR A 21 11.81 -4.64 16.42
CA THR A 21 12.96 -4.89 15.53
C THR A 21 13.46 -3.60 14.89
N TYR A 22 12.57 -2.77 14.35
CA TYR A 22 12.95 -1.49 13.78
C TYR A 22 13.48 -0.51 14.82
N GLY A 23 12.93 -0.53 16.04
CA GLY A 23 13.44 0.23 17.16
C GLY A 23 14.88 -0.14 17.49
N LEU A 24 15.14 -1.43 17.65
CA LEU A 24 16.48 -1.91 17.95
C LEU A 24 17.47 -1.59 16.82
N ALA A 25 17.08 -1.79 15.56
CA ALA A 25 17.92 -1.44 14.42
C ALA A 25 18.27 0.05 14.41
N GLU A 26 17.30 0.93 14.69
CA GLU A 26 17.53 2.37 14.76
C GLU A 26 18.43 2.76 15.93
N LEU A 27 18.28 2.13 17.11
CA LEU A 27 19.17 2.34 18.24
C LEU A 27 20.60 1.93 17.88
N LEU A 28 20.78 0.76 17.27
CA LEU A 28 22.08 0.26 16.82
C LEU A 28 22.74 1.22 15.81
N THR A 29 21.97 1.80 14.89
CA THR A 29 22.48 2.84 13.98
C THR A 29 22.94 4.09 14.73
N LYS A 30 22.24 4.51 15.79
CA LYS A 30 22.60 5.72 16.55
C LYS A 30 23.83 5.56 17.45
N ILE A 31 24.10 4.34 17.94
CA ILE A 31 25.22 4.07 18.88
C ILE A 31 26.48 3.54 18.21
N ASN A 32 26.46 3.37 16.88
CA ASN A 32 27.61 2.97 16.09
C ASN A 32 28.01 4.10 15.11
N SER A 33 29.23 4.03 14.60
CA SER A 33 29.71 4.95 13.58
C SER A 33 28.91 4.81 12.28
N SER A 34 28.94 5.84 11.42
CA SER A 34 28.32 5.81 10.10
C SER A 34 28.92 4.76 9.14
N GLU A 35 30.09 4.21 9.45
CA GLU A 35 30.71 3.12 8.69
C GLU A 35 30.08 1.75 9.01
N SER A 36 29.46 1.63 10.19
CA SER A 36 28.78 0.41 10.61
C SER A 36 27.48 0.23 9.82
N LYS A 37 27.24 -0.98 9.32
CA LYS A 37 26.02 -1.30 8.55
C LYS A 37 25.11 -2.21 9.34
N VAL A 38 23.84 -1.83 9.47
CA VAL A 38 22.83 -2.59 10.20
C VAL A 38 21.95 -3.34 9.21
N PHE A 39 21.82 -4.65 9.37
CA PHE A 39 20.98 -5.51 8.53
C PHE A 39 19.93 -6.19 9.39
N ILE A 40 18.70 -6.30 8.87
CA ILE A 40 17.61 -7.05 9.48
C ILE A 40 17.31 -8.26 8.60
N GLU A 41 17.29 -9.45 9.18
CA GLU A 41 16.90 -10.69 8.50
C GLU A 41 15.87 -11.46 9.31
N ASP A 42 14.81 -11.91 8.65
CA ASP A 42 13.82 -12.81 9.23
C ASP A 42 14.33 -14.26 9.21
N LYS A 43 14.47 -14.85 10.40
CA LYS A 43 14.88 -16.26 10.61
C LYS A 43 13.71 -17.17 11.00
N GLY A 44 12.47 -16.73 10.79
CA GLY A 44 11.26 -17.47 11.15
C GLY A 44 10.82 -17.15 12.56
N MET A 45 11.45 -17.77 13.57
CA MET A 45 11.05 -17.60 14.99
C MET A 45 11.47 -16.25 15.59
N TYR A 46 12.43 -15.58 14.97
CA TYR A 46 12.96 -14.29 15.40
C TYR A 46 13.45 -13.48 14.19
N TYR A 47 13.57 -12.17 14.37
CA TYR A 47 14.39 -11.32 13.50
C TYR A 47 15.82 -11.29 14.04
N GLU A 48 16.81 -11.50 13.17
CA GLU A 48 18.22 -11.29 13.45
C GLU A 48 18.62 -9.90 12.96
N ILE A 49 19.22 -9.09 13.83
CA ILE A 49 19.81 -7.80 13.47
C ILE A 49 21.32 -7.94 13.55
N THR A 50 22.01 -7.75 12.43
CA THR A 50 23.46 -7.85 12.32
C THR A 50 24.07 -6.47 12.13
N VAL A 51 25.10 -6.15 12.92
CA VAL A 51 25.92 -4.95 12.76
C VAL A 51 27.27 -5.36 12.20
N ASN A 52 27.52 -5.01 10.95
CA ASN A 52 28.79 -5.27 10.28
C ASN A 52 29.78 -4.15 10.61
N ASN A 53 31.03 -4.53 10.86
CA ASN A 53 32.12 -3.62 11.28
C ASN A 53 31.71 -2.73 12.47
N PRO A 54 31.26 -3.31 13.59
CA PRO A 54 30.74 -2.54 14.72
C PRO A 54 31.82 -1.61 15.28
N GLN A 55 31.57 -0.30 15.22
CA GLN A 55 32.40 0.73 15.81
C GLN A 55 31.53 1.57 16.74
N ARG A 56 31.50 1.21 18.03
CA ARG A 56 30.68 1.91 19.02
C ARG A 56 31.22 3.32 19.24
N VAL A 57 30.32 4.31 19.17
CA VAL A 57 30.64 5.68 19.59
C VAL A 57 30.50 5.80 21.11
N GLU A 58 31.06 6.86 21.68
CA GLU A 58 30.82 7.17 23.10
C GLU A 58 29.33 7.44 23.33
N ILE A 59 28.71 6.63 24.18
CA ILE A 59 27.26 6.71 24.45
C ILE A 59 27.00 7.83 25.45
N THR A 60 26.66 9.01 24.93
CA THR A 60 26.09 10.12 25.68
C THR A 60 24.56 10.13 25.56
N TYR A 61 23.87 10.88 26.41
CA TYR A 61 22.42 10.97 26.34
C TYR A 61 21.95 11.61 25.03
N PHE A 62 20.98 10.97 24.39
CA PHE A 62 20.21 11.54 23.30
C PHE A 62 18.75 11.11 23.41
N ASP A 63 17.85 11.93 22.85
CA ASP A 63 16.45 11.57 22.77
C ASP A 63 16.26 10.42 21.79
N ILE A 64 15.86 9.26 22.31
CA ILE A 64 15.56 8.09 21.48
C ILE A 64 14.41 8.44 20.52
N PHE A 65 13.37 9.09 21.04
CA PHE A 65 12.21 9.63 20.33
C PHE A 65 11.78 10.96 20.99
N PRO A 66 11.05 11.85 20.28
CA PRO A 66 10.78 13.21 20.79
C PRO A 66 9.79 13.22 21.96
N TYR A 67 9.94 14.17 22.88
CA TYR A 67 8.91 14.42 23.90
C TYR A 67 7.66 15.05 23.25
N LEU A 68 6.48 14.69 23.74
CA LEU A 68 5.21 15.21 23.22
C LEU A 68 4.52 16.12 24.25
N LYS A 69 4.50 17.42 23.97
CA LYS A 69 3.82 18.41 24.80
C LYS A 69 2.33 18.44 24.47
N THR A 70 1.52 18.46 25.53
CA THR A 70 0.05 18.56 25.48
C THR A 70 -0.40 19.79 26.23
N LYS A 71 -1.62 20.29 25.98
CA LYS A 71 -2.22 21.38 26.79
C LYS A 71 -2.15 21.04 28.28
N GLU A 72 -1.73 22.02 29.08
CA GLU A 72 -1.79 21.94 30.53
C GLU A 72 -3.24 21.67 30.96
N LYS A 73 -3.46 20.59 31.71
CA LYS A 73 -4.77 20.36 32.34
C LYS A 73 -4.91 21.43 33.43
N LYS A 74 -5.92 22.30 33.31
CA LYS A 74 -6.29 23.21 34.40
C LYS A 74 -6.44 22.40 35.69
N GLU A 75 -5.69 22.81 36.70
CA GLU A 75 -5.45 22.09 37.95
C GLU A 75 -6.74 21.55 38.58
N LYS A 76 -6.80 20.22 38.75
CA LYS A 76 -7.63 19.58 39.78
C LYS A 76 -6.70 18.76 40.65
N GLN A 77 -6.59 19.20 41.91
CA GLN A 77 -5.92 18.62 43.09
C GLN A 77 -4.76 17.64 42.83
N LYS A 78 -3.54 18.13 43.07
CA LYS A 78 -2.27 17.48 42.77
C LYS A 78 -1.91 16.37 43.77
N ASP A 79 -1.75 15.15 43.26
CA ASP A 79 -0.91 14.11 43.86
C ASP A 79 0.58 14.50 43.75
N LYS A 80 1.41 14.06 44.71
CA LYS A 80 2.87 14.33 44.76
C LYS A 80 3.60 13.94 43.45
N ASP A 81 3.19 12.85 42.82
CA ASP A 81 3.79 12.35 41.57
C ASP A 81 3.55 13.26 40.35
N ILE A 82 2.51 14.11 40.41
CA ILE A 82 2.19 15.10 39.37
C ILE A 82 3.14 16.31 39.49
N LEU A 83 3.45 16.74 40.72
CA LEU A 83 4.38 17.84 40.99
C LEU A 83 5.81 17.55 40.51
N ASP A 84 6.30 16.33 40.68
CA ASP A 84 7.65 15.95 40.21
C ASP A 84 7.73 15.83 38.69
N ASN A 85 6.68 15.37 38.02
CA ASN A 85 6.62 15.36 36.55
C ASN A 85 6.52 16.79 35.98
N ASP A 86 5.69 17.65 36.56
CA ASP A 86 5.53 19.04 36.11
C ASP A 86 6.85 19.85 36.19
N ASN A 87 7.74 19.52 37.13
CA ASN A 87 9.06 20.15 37.24
C ASN A 87 10.06 19.60 36.21
N ILE A 88 10.06 18.28 35.97
CA ILE A 88 10.95 17.66 34.97
C ILE A 88 10.54 18.05 33.55
N GLU A 89 9.24 18.16 33.27
CA GLU A 89 8.76 18.58 31.94
C GLU A 89 9.25 19.99 31.56
N LYS A 90 9.55 20.86 32.53
CA LYS A 90 10.13 22.20 32.29
C LYS A 90 11.60 22.17 31.88
N GLU A 91 12.34 21.12 32.25
CA GLU A 91 13.75 20.93 31.85
C GLU A 91 13.88 20.39 30.43
N ILE A 92 12.81 19.83 29.86
CA ILE A 92 12.80 19.26 28.52
C ILE A 92 12.71 20.40 27.50
N THR A 93 13.81 20.67 26.81
CA THR A 93 13.88 21.71 25.76
C THR A 93 13.51 21.18 24.38
N ASN A 94 13.75 19.89 24.12
CA ASN A 94 13.45 19.25 22.85
C ASN A 94 12.09 18.54 22.89
N TYR A 95 11.03 19.27 22.52
CA TYR A 95 9.67 18.74 22.50
C TYR A 95 8.93 19.08 21.19
N ILE A 96 7.89 18.33 20.91
CA ILE A 96 6.91 18.62 19.86
C ILE A 96 5.60 19.01 20.52
N ASP A 97 5.10 20.21 20.22
CA ASP A 97 3.76 20.63 20.64
C ASP A 97 2.70 20.03 19.70
N ILE A 98 1.90 19.13 20.23
CA ILE A 98 0.87 18.43 19.45
C ILE A 98 -0.17 19.41 18.89
N GLU A 99 -0.50 20.48 19.62
CA GLU A 99 -1.54 21.42 19.18
C GLU A 99 -1.03 22.36 18.09
N GLU A 100 0.23 22.80 18.18
CA GLU A 100 0.87 23.56 17.10
C GLU A 100 0.94 22.73 15.81
N GLU A 101 1.34 21.46 15.90
CA GLU A 101 1.37 20.56 14.74
C GLU A 101 -0.04 20.28 14.18
N LYS A 102 -1.08 20.18 15.02
CA LYS A 102 -2.48 20.10 14.54
C LYS A 102 -2.86 21.33 13.72
N ILE A 103 -2.48 22.53 14.18
CA ILE A 103 -2.75 23.79 13.48
C ILE A 103 -1.99 23.82 12.15
N ARG A 104 -0.70 23.47 12.15
CA ARG A 104 0.13 23.36 10.94
C ARG A 104 -0.48 22.41 9.92
N ASN A 105 -0.84 21.19 10.35
CA ASN A 105 -1.46 20.20 9.47
C ASN A 105 -2.82 20.67 8.91
N LYS A 106 -3.62 21.40 9.70
CA LYS A 106 -4.87 21.99 9.23
C LYS A 106 -4.62 23.03 8.13
N LYS A 107 -3.70 23.97 8.33
CA LYS A 107 -3.32 24.99 7.33
C LYS A 107 -2.84 24.33 6.03
N TYR A 108 -1.93 23.34 6.14
CA TYR A 108 -1.44 22.61 4.98
C TYR A 108 -2.57 21.87 4.24
N SER A 109 -3.47 21.22 4.98
CA SER A 109 -4.61 20.50 4.38
C SER A 109 -5.56 21.44 3.63
N GLU A 110 -5.82 22.63 4.17
CA GLU A 110 -6.62 23.67 3.52
C GLU A 110 -5.94 24.22 2.26
N PHE A 111 -4.61 24.46 2.32
CA PHE A 111 -3.81 24.84 1.17
C PHE A 111 -3.83 23.79 0.05
N VAL A 112 -3.58 22.51 0.38
CA VAL A 112 -3.64 21.42 -0.62
C VAL A 112 -5.03 21.31 -1.22
N LYS A 113 -6.09 21.50 -0.43
CA LYS A 113 -7.47 21.50 -0.92
C LYS A 113 -7.71 22.64 -1.92
N SER A 114 -7.24 23.85 -1.65
CA SER A 114 -7.39 24.98 -2.57
C SER A 114 -6.62 24.78 -3.88
N ILE A 115 -5.39 24.27 -3.82
CA ILE A 115 -4.61 23.93 -5.02
C ILE A 115 -5.30 22.83 -5.83
N ASN A 116 -5.83 21.79 -5.20
CA ASN A 116 -6.54 20.73 -5.91
C ASN A 116 -7.82 21.23 -6.58
N GLN A 117 -8.51 22.22 -6.00
CA GLN A 117 -9.64 22.88 -6.66
C GLN A 117 -9.18 23.61 -7.93
N GLN A 118 -8.09 24.38 -7.85
CA GLN A 118 -7.50 25.06 -9.01
C GLN A 118 -7.05 24.07 -10.11
N LYS A 119 -6.46 22.93 -9.72
CA LYS A 119 -6.11 21.85 -10.66
C LYS A 119 -7.33 21.32 -11.40
N ASN A 120 -8.45 21.13 -10.69
CA ASN A 120 -9.69 20.64 -11.30
C ASN A 120 -10.27 21.67 -12.29
N GLU A 121 -10.19 22.96 -11.97
CA GLU A 121 -10.60 24.04 -12.87
C GLU A 121 -9.70 24.13 -14.10
N ALA A 122 -8.38 24.00 -13.94
CA ALA A 122 -7.43 23.97 -15.05
C ALA A 122 -7.67 22.78 -16.00
N ARG A 123 -7.99 21.60 -15.45
CA ARG A 123 -8.32 20.40 -16.25
C ARG A 123 -9.55 20.59 -17.13
N LYS A 124 -10.54 21.37 -16.69
CA LYS A 124 -11.76 21.64 -17.46
C LYS A 124 -11.53 22.55 -18.68
N LYS A 125 -10.42 23.29 -18.72
CA LYS A 125 -10.14 24.26 -19.79
C LYS A 125 -9.48 23.63 -21.03
N GLU A 126 -9.01 22.38 -20.97
CA GLU A 126 -8.42 21.62 -22.09
C GLU A 126 -7.44 22.40 -23.00
N ASN A 127 -6.53 23.18 -22.40
CA ASN A 127 -5.52 23.94 -23.14
C ASN A 127 -4.19 23.16 -23.27
N PRO A 128 -3.38 23.42 -24.31
CA PRO A 128 -2.05 22.81 -24.46
C PRO A 128 -1.11 23.03 -23.26
N GLU A 129 -1.31 24.13 -22.52
CA GLU A 129 -0.51 24.49 -21.33
C GLU A 129 -1.00 23.82 -20.03
N THR A 130 -2.06 23.02 -20.08
CA THR A 130 -2.67 22.42 -18.88
C THR A 130 -1.66 21.52 -18.15
N GLU A 131 -0.84 20.74 -18.85
CA GLU A 131 0.16 19.87 -18.21
C GLU A 131 1.24 20.67 -17.47
N SER A 132 1.77 21.72 -18.10
CA SER A 132 2.71 22.66 -17.47
C SER A 132 2.11 23.32 -16.23
N THR A 133 0.85 23.76 -16.33
CA THR A 133 0.12 24.38 -15.21
C THR A 133 -0.09 23.40 -14.06
N LEU A 134 -0.45 22.14 -14.35
CA LEU A 134 -0.59 21.10 -13.33
C LEU A 134 0.74 20.81 -12.62
N ASN A 135 1.84 20.76 -13.37
CA ASN A 135 3.19 20.60 -12.82
C ASN A 135 3.60 21.77 -11.91
N GLN A 136 3.23 23.00 -12.25
CA GLN A 136 3.46 24.16 -11.39
C GLN A 136 2.67 24.05 -10.07
N PHE A 137 1.44 23.58 -10.10
CA PHE A 137 0.66 23.33 -8.88
C PHE A 137 1.27 22.21 -8.02
N ASP A 138 1.77 21.14 -8.63
CA ASP A 138 2.51 20.10 -7.92
C ASP A 138 3.79 20.64 -7.27
N LYS A 139 4.51 21.52 -7.98
CA LYS A 139 5.67 22.21 -7.45
C LYS A 139 5.31 23.09 -6.26
N LYS A 140 4.23 23.88 -6.34
CA LYS A 140 3.72 24.69 -5.21
C LYS A 140 3.41 23.85 -3.96
N ILE A 141 2.82 22.66 -4.12
CA ILE A 141 2.59 21.75 -3.00
C ILE A 141 3.92 21.23 -2.44
N LYS A 142 4.86 20.87 -3.31
CA LYS A 142 6.19 20.39 -2.92
C LYS A 142 7.07 21.46 -2.26
N GLU A 143 6.86 22.73 -2.55
CA GLU A 143 7.66 23.84 -2.01
C GLU A 143 7.00 24.57 -0.85
N TYR A 144 5.80 24.16 -0.42
CA TYR A 144 5.15 24.75 0.75
C TYR A 144 6.04 24.61 1.99
N GLU A 145 6.32 25.73 2.65
CA GLU A 145 7.30 25.82 3.74
C GLU A 145 6.78 25.18 5.04
N ASP A 146 5.53 25.48 5.43
CA ASP A 146 4.94 25.07 6.71
C ASP A 146 4.26 23.68 6.62
N LYS A 147 4.94 22.70 6.03
CA LYS A 147 4.40 21.33 5.92
C LYS A 147 4.37 20.60 7.26
N PRO A 148 3.37 19.75 7.51
CA PRO A 148 3.39 18.87 8.66
C PRO A 148 4.62 17.97 8.60
N ARG A 149 5.10 17.59 9.78
CA ARG A 149 6.21 16.66 9.90
C ARG A 149 5.88 15.31 9.25
N ASN A 150 6.89 14.62 8.75
CA ASN A 150 6.71 13.31 8.11
C ASN A 150 6.24 12.21 9.09
N ASP A 151 6.46 12.41 10.39
CA ASP A 151 6.02 11.54 11.49
C ASP A 151 4.71 12.01 12.14
N TRP A 152 4.02 12.99 11.54
CA TRP A 152 2.78 13.54 12.08
C TRP A 152 1.69 12.49 12.28
N ASP A 153 1.59 11.50 11.39
CA ASP A 153 0.62 10.42 11.49
C ASP A 153 0.86 9.51 12.71
N VAL A 154 2.14 9.24 13.01
CA VAL A 154 2.57 8.50 14.21
C VAL A 154 2.26 9.31 15.47
N ILE A 155 2.63 10.59 15.51
CA ILE A 155 2.36 11.48 16.65
C ILE A 155 0.85 11.59 16.91
N MET A 156 0.06 11.76 15.84
CA MET A 156 -1.39 11.81 15.93
C MET A 156 -1.97 10.50 16.49
N SER A 157 -1.40 9.34 16.10
CA SER A 157 -1.85 8.03 16.58
C SER A 157 -1.73 7.90 18.10
N VAL A 158 -0.65 8.45 18.70
CA VAL A 158 -0.46 8.46 20.16
C VAL A 158 -1.60 9.19 20.86
N SER A 159 -2.06 10.30 20.30
CA SER A 159 -3.18 11.07 20.85
C SER A 159 -4.53 10.39 20.61
N ILE A 160 -4.80 9.93 19.38
CA ILE A 160 -6.10 9.35 18.99
C ILE A 160 -6.36 8.03 19.71
N LEU A 161 -5.32 7.21 19.88
CA LEU A 161 -5.40 5.90 20.53
C LEU A 161 -5.09 5.96 22.04
N LYS A 162 -5.12 7.16 22.65
CA LYS A 162 -4.97 7.38 24.10
C LYS A 162 -3.71 6.75 24.70
N ALA A 163 -2.60 6.85 23.98
CA ALA A 163 -1.30 6.30 24.37
C ALA A 163 -0.36 7.34 25.02
N ILE A 164 -0.79 8.61 25.13
CA ILE A 164 0.07 9.73 25.51
C ILE A 164 0.70 9.60 26.90
N ASP A 165 -0.03 9.14 27.91
CA ASP A 165 0.49 9.08 29.29
C ASP A 165 1.61 8.03 29.41
N THR A 166 1.43 6.85 28.80
CA THR A 166 2.47 5.82 28.76
C THR A 166 3.66 6.22 27.91
N TYR A 167 3.42 6.89 26.77
CA TYR A 167 4.48 7.46 25.94
C TYR A 167 5.37 8.41 26.76
N LYS A 168 4.75 9.35 27.48
CA LYS A 168 5.45 10.31 28.33
C LYS A 168 6.21 9.63 29.47
N ASN A 169 5.61 8.65 30.14
CA ASN A 169 6.29 7.91 31.21
C ASN A 169 7.56 7.22 30.71
N ILE A 170 7.53 6.59 29.53
CA ILE A 170 8.72 5.94 28.95
C ILE A 170 9.78 6.99 28.61
N TYR A 171 9.40 8.13 28.01
CA TYR A 171 10.35 9.21 27.76
C TYR A 171 10.99 9.72 29.06
N ILE A 172 10.17 10.00 30.08
CA ILE A 172 10.63 10.52 31.37
C ILE A 172 11.59 9.53 32.06
N ASN A 173 11.37 8.22 31.95
CA ASN A 173 12.30 7.21 32.46
C ASN A 173 13.70 7.35 31.82
N LEU A 174 13.77 7.62 30.52
CA LEU A 174 15.04 7.85 29.82
C LEU A 174 15.68 9.17 30.27
N PHE A 175 14.90 10.26 30.25
CA PHE A 175 15.39 11.61 30.57
C PHE A 175 15.90 11.74 32.00
N ARG A 176 15.18 11.18 32.98
CA ARG A 176 15.59 11.15 34.40
C ARG A 176 16.92 10.43 34.61
N ASN A 177 17.21 9.46 33.75
CA ASN A 177 18.41 8.63 33.83
C ASN A 177 19.46 9.05 32.79
N LYS A 178 19.43 10.30 32.29
CA LYS A 178 20.35 10.82 31.26
C LYS A 178 21.83 10.65 31.62
N GLU A 179 22.20 10.87 32.89
CA GLU A 179 23.59 10.70 33.37
C GLU A 179 24.04 9.24 33.35
N ASN A 180 23.11 8.29 33.46
CA ASN A 180 23.36 6.84 33.44
C ASN A 180 22.79 6.19 32.18
N PHE A 181 22.62 6.95 31.10
CA PHE A 181 21.93 6.50 29.89
C PHE A 181 22.63 5.29 29.25
N LYS A 182 23.96 5.25 29.29
CA LYS A 182 24.75 4.10 28.83
C LYS A 182 24.32 2.78 29.50
N VAL A 183 24.03 2.80 30.81
CA VAL A 183 23.58 1.61 31.55
C VAL A 183 22.24 1.11 31.00
N LEU A 184 21.34 2.03 30.63
CA LEU A 184 20.07 1.67 30.00
C LEU A 184 20.28 1.07 28.61
N VAL A 185 21.16 1.66 27.80
CA VAL A 185 21.52 1.11 26.48
C VAL A 185 22.11 -0.29 26.63
N ASP A 186 23.04 -0.50 27.56
CA ASP A 186 23.63 -1.81 27.81
C ASP A 186 22.58 -2.85 28.22
N CYS A 187 21.60 -2.47 29.05
CA CYS A 187 20.46 -3.34 29.39
C CYS A 187 19.58 -3.67 28.16
N ILE A 188 19.39 -2.72 27.25
CA ILE A 188 18.66 -2.95 26.00
C ILE A 188 19.45 -3.93 25.11
N LEU A 189 20.76 -3.74 24.97
CA LEU A 189 21.59 -4.63 24.15
C LEU A 189 21.64 -6.06 24.72
N GLU A 190 21.70 -6.20 26.04
CA GLU A 190 21.67 -7.50 26.72
C GLU A 190 20.31 -8.20 26.57
N LEU A 191 19.21 -7.45 26.60
CA LEU A 191 17.86 -7.97 26.37
C LEU A 191 17.75 -8.75 25.04
N TYR A 192 18.43 -8.27 24.01
CA TYR A 192 18.37 -8.83 22.65
C TYR A 192 19.62 -9.63 22.27
N LYS A 193 20.49 -9.97 23.24
CA LYS A 193 21.80 -10.57 22.92
C LYS A 193 21.71 -12.02 22.45
N THR A 194 20.74 -12.76 22.96
CA THR A 194 20.48 -14.17 22.60
C THR A 194 19.07 -14.31 22.05
N PRO A 195 18.79 -15.36 21.24
CA PRO A 195 17.44 -15.66 20.76
C PRO A 195 16.57 -16.31 21.85
N ASP A 196 16.72 -15.89 23.11
CA ASP A 196 15.99 -16.39 24.26
C ASP A 196 15.19 -15.27 24.94
N GLU A 197 14.24 -15.67 25.78
CA GLU A 197 13.44 -14.74 26.57
C GLU A 197 14.23 -14.17 27.75
N ASN A 198 14.81 -12.98 27.58
CA ASN A 198 15.68 -12.35 28.58
C ASN A 198 14.97 -11.32 29.49
N ARG A 199 13.66 -11.06 29.33
CA ARG A 199 12.94 -9.99 30.05
C ARG A 199 13.11 -10.08 31.57
N ASP A 200 12.99 -11.26 32.15
CA ASP A 200 13.03 -11.41 33.61
C ASP A 200 14.44 -11.25 34.20
N ILE A 201 15.48 -11.60 33.43
CA ILE A 201 16.88 -11.37 33.80
C ILE A 201 17.15 -9.87 33.85
N ILE A 202 16.76 -9.14 32.80
CA ILE A 202 16.97 -7.69 32.73
C ILE A 202 16.14 -6.94 33.77
N LYS A 203 14.89 -7.37 34.05
CA LYS A 203 14.09 -6.81 35.16
C LYS A 203 14.80 -6.92 36.50
N LYS A 204 15.40 -8.09 36.82
CA LYS A 204 16.17 -8.28 38.06
C LYS A 204 17.37 -7.35 38.10
N LYS A 205 18.09 -7.19 36.98
CA LYS A 205 19.26 -6.31 36.85
C LYS A 205 18.89 -4.83 37.03
N LEU A 206 17.82 -4.36 36.38
CA LEU A 206 17.30 -3.00 36.56
C LEU A 206 16.90 -2.74 38.02
N ASN A 207 16.28 -3.70 38.68
CA ASN A 207 15.93 -3.59 40.11
C ASN A 207 17.17 -3.51 41.01
N GLN A 208 18.26 -4.20 40.68
CA GLN A 208 19.53 -4.06 41.38
C GLN A 208 20.14 -2.67 41.16
N TYR A 209 20.13 -2.15 39.93
CA TYR A 209 20.60 -0.78 39.65
C TYR A 209 19.79 0.28 40.38
N LYS A 210 18.47 0.11 40.51
CA LYS A 210 17.61 0.96 41.35
C LYS A 210 18.02 0.90 42.82
N LYS A 211 18.19 -0.30 43.38
CA LYS A 211 18.60 -0.49 44.80
C LYS A 211 19.96 0.14 45.09
N ASN A 212 20.88 0.05 44.13
CA ASN A 212 22.23 0.61 44.23
C ASN A 212 22.29 2.11 43.85
N LYS A 213 21.14 2.76 43.60
CA LYS A 213 21.04 4.18 43.20
C LYS A 213 21.80 4.56 41.92
N VAL A 214 22.07 3.57 41.06
CA VAL A 214 22.62 3.80 39.71
C VAL A 214 21.53 4.34 38.79
N LEU A 215 20.32 3.82 38.91
CA LEU A 215 19.15 4.31 38.17
C LEU A 215 18.16 4.93 39.15
N VAL A 216 17.62 6.08 38.77
CA VAL A 216 16.59 6.82 39.50
C VAL A 216 15.22 6.42 38.97
N ASP A 217 14.29 6.21 39.90
CA ASP A 217 12.84 6.05 39.71
C ASP A 217 12.37 5.75 38.26
N ILE A 218 12.13 4.47 37.97
CA ILE A 218 11.61 4.00 36.69
C ILE A 218 10.15 3.62 36.88
N LYS A 219 9.26 4.38 36.24
CA LYS A 219 7.82 4.14 36.19
C LYS A 219 7.49 2.96 35.30
N GLU A 220 6.54 2.15 35.71
CA GLU A 220 6.05 1.05 34.88
C GLU A 220 5.28 1.57 33.66
N ALA A 221 5.31 0.81 32.57
CA ALA A 221 4.62 1.12 31.34
C ALA A 221 3.58 0.03 31.03
N ALA A 222 2.37 0.44 30.73
CA ALA A 222 1.35 -0.48 30.23
C ALA A 222 1.67 -0.89 28.79
N SER A 223 1.33 -2.12 28.41
CA SER A 223 1.34 -2.53 27.00
C SER A 223 0.24 -1.77 26.25
N LEU A 224 0.63 -0.82 25.40
CA LEU A 224 -0.32 0.02 24.68
C LEU A 224 -0.89 -0.74 23.48
N GLN A 225 -2.22 -0.68 23.26
CA GLN A 225 -2.86 -1.31 22.08
C GLN A 225 -2.34 -0.74 20.75
N LEU A 226 -1.89 0.52 20.76
CA LEU A 226 -1.23 1.16 19.63
C LEU A 226 0.03 0.41 19.17
N TYR A 227 0.77 -0.20 20.09
CA TYR A 227 2.01 -0.94 19.79
C TYR A 227 1.84 -2.45 19.96
N ASN A 228 0.77 -2.88 20.63
CA ASN A 228 0.44 -4.26 21.00
C ASN A 228 -1.02 -4.56 20.68
N PRO A 229 -1.39 -4.69 19.39
CA PRO A 229 -2.78 -4.82 18.97
C PRO A 229 -3.45 -6.11 19.47
N SER A 230 -2.67 -7.16 19.78
CA SER A 230 -3.18 -8.40 20.41
C SER A 230 -3.51 -8.24 21.90
N MET A 231 -3.07 -7.16 22.55
CA MET A 231 -3.27 -6.93 23.98
C MET A 231 -4.55 -6.12 24.25
N VAL A 232 -5.70 -6.65 23.79
CA VAL A 232 -7.01 -6.05 24.01
C VAL A 232 -7.41 -6.12 25.49
N LYS A 233 -7.94 -5.02 26.03
CA LYS A 233 -8.48 -4.98 27.40
C LYS A 233 -9.84 -5.68 27.41
N GLY A 234 -9.96 -6.81 28.13
CA GLY A 234 -11.23 -7.48 28.46
C GLY A 234 -11.90 -8.27 27.32
N ALA A 235 -12.61 -9.34 27.69
CA ALA A 235 -13.34 -10.33 26.88
C ALA A 235 -12.54 -11.22 25.88
N HIS A 236 -11.47 -10.73 25.24
CA HIS A 236 -10.65 -11.50 24.29
C HIS A 236 -9.27 -11.92 24.82
N SER A 237 -9.05 -11.87 26.14
CA SER A 237 -7.91 -12.58 26.73
C SER A 237 -8.18 -14.09 26.68
N SER A 238 -7.15 -14.91 26.43
CA SER A 238 -7.25 -16.39 26.40
C SER A 238 -7.90 -17.00 27.64
N LYS A 239 -7.98 -16.24 28.74
CA LYS A 239 -8.97 -16.44 29.81
C LYS A 239 -9.61 -15.10 30.19
N ALA A 240 -10.94 -15.00 30.12
CA ALA A 240 -11.72 -13.86 30.58
C ALA A 240 -11.83 -13.88 32.12
N ASN A 241 -10.80 -13.42 32.83
CA ASN A 241 -10.73 -13.52 34.30
C ASN A 241 -11.22 -12.26 35.05
N GLY A 242 -12.03 -11.39 34.44
CA GLY A 242 -12.57 -10.24 35.16
C GLY A 242 -13.50 -9.33 34.35
N ILE A 243 -14.47 -8.74 35.06
CA ILE A 243 -15.46 -7.78 34.55
C ILE A 243 -14.83 -6.40 34.25
N THR A 244 -13.66 -6.10 34.84
CA THR A 244 -12.93 -4.85 34.62
C THR A 244 -11.75 -5.06 33.67
N PRO A 245 -11.74 -4.42 32.49
CA PRO A 245 -10.63 -4.53 31.55
C PRO A 245 -9.35 -3.87 32.10
N LYS A 246 -8.42 -4.66 32.66
CA LYS A 246 -7.10 -4.16 33.08
C LYS A 246 -6.12 -4.11 31.90
N ALA A 247 -5.28 -3.08 31.85
CA ALA A 247 -4.15 -3.07 30.93
C ALA A 247 -3.18 -4.20 31.32
N LYS A 248 -2.56 -4.86 30.34
CA LYS A 248 -1.49 -5.81 30.62
C LYS A 248 -0.18 -5.07 30.86
N ASP A 249 0.58 -5.51 31.85
CA ASP A 249 1.89 -4.94 32.16
C ASP A 249 2.82 -5.15 30.96
N GLY A 250 3.42 -4.06 30.46
CA GLY A 250 4.44 -4.08 29.42
C GLY A 250 5.82 -3.95 30.05
N PHE A 251 6.83 -4.63 29.51
CA PHE A 251 8.20 -4.30 29.89
C PHE A 251 8.61 -3.01 29.16
N TRP A 252 8.88 -1.96 29.93
CA TRP A 252 9.03 -0.61 29.40
C TRP A 252 10.19 -0.45 28.39
N LEU A 253 11.23 -1.29 28.46
CA LEU A 253 12.31 -1.30 27.46
C LEU A 253 11.84 -1.85 26.10
N ASN A 254 11.01 -2.90 26.07
CA ASN A 254 10.41 -3.36 24.81
C ASN A 254 9.46 -2.28 24.25
N GLU A 255 8.63 -1.67 25.11
CA GLU A 255 7.73 -0.59 24.68
C GLU A 255 8.50 0.64 24.17
N CYS A 256 9.65 0.96 24.77
CA CYS A 256 10.58 1.99 24.29
C CYS A 256 11.04 1.69 22.86
N MET A 257 11.46 0.46 22.57
CA MET A 257 11.86 0.05 21.21
C MET A 257 10.68 0.08 20.23
N LYS A 258 9.48 -0.34 20.63
CA LYS A 258 8.29 -0.27 19.77
C LYS A 258 7.91 1.17 19.43
N ILE A 259 8.00 2.10 20.40
CA ILE A 259 7.80 3.53 20.14
C ILE A 259 8.83 4.02 19.11
N LEU A 260 10.11 3.75 19.33
CA LEU A 260 11.17 4.14 18.38
C LEU A 260 10.93 3.56 16.98
N GLY A 261 10.57 2.27 16.89
CA GLY A 261 10.25 1.63 15.62
C GLY A 261 9.06 2.26 14.90
N SER A 262 8.05 2.71 15.65
CA SER A 262 6.84 3.30 15.07
C SER A 262 7.14 4.56 14.24
N TYR A 263 8.11 5.39 14.64
CA TYR A 263 8.54 6.55 13.86
C TYR A 263 9.15 6.18 12.51
N ASN A 264 9.70 4.96 12.40
CA ASN A 264 10.46 4.52 11.24
C ASN A 264 9.65 3.64 10.27
N SER A 265 8.64 2.92 10.75
CA SER A 265 7.94 1.91 9.93
C SER A 265 6.42 1.87 10.08
N MET A 266 5.85 2.63 11.02
CA MET A 266 4.40 2.68 11.23
C MET A 266 3.76 3.81 10.43
N ILE A 267 2.58 3.51 9.91
CA ILE A 267 1.75 4.47 9.18
C ILE A 267 0.31 4.36 9.64
N MET A 268 -0.30 5.49 9.99
CA MET A 268 -1.71 5.55 10.32
C MET A 268 -2.48 6.35 9.26
N LYS A 269 -3.58 5.78 8.77
CA LYS A 269 -4.53 6.45 7.88
C LYS A 269 -5.94 6.39 8.44
N GLN A 270 -6.69 7.46 8.24
CA GLN A 270 -8.12 7.49 8.55
C GLN A 270 -8.91 6.74 7.47
N VAL A 271 -9.86 5.93 7.91
CA VAL A 271 -10.82 5.24 7.06
C VAL A 271 -12.17 5.92 7.25
N LYS A 272 -12.74 6.49 6.19
CA LYS A 272 -14.07 7.11 6.25
C LYS A 272 -15.14 6.03 6.32
N VAL A 273 -15.93 6.07 7.39
CA VAL A 273 -17.09 5.20 7.59
C VAL A 273 -18.37 5.94 7.21
N SER A 274 -18.46 7.22 7.57
CA SER A 274 -19.55 8.12 7.21
C SER A 274 -19.00 9.49 6.79
N SER A 275 -19.89 10.44 6.50
CA SER A 275 -19.49 11.83 6.27
C SER A 275 -18.90 12.51 7.51
N LYS A 276 -19.21 12.00 8.71
CA LYS A 276 -18.82 12.58 10.00
C LYS A 276 -17.84 11.71 10.80
N ASP A 277 -17.84 10.40 10.54
CA ASP A 277 -17.10 9.43 11.33
C ASP A 277 -15.99 8.77 10.52
N SER A 278 -14.83 8.67 11.16
CA SER A 278 -13.69 7.93 10.65
C SER A 278 -13.15 6.95 11.67
N ASP A 279 -12.84 5.77 11.18
CA ASP A 279 -12.01 4.78 11.86
C ASP A 279 -10.53 5.02 11.52
N ASN A 280 -9.63 4.26 12.12
CA ASN A 280 -8.20 4.35 11.86
C ASN A 280 -7.66 3.00 11.40
N LYS A 281 -6.67 3.02 10.52
CA LYS A 281 -6.00 1.82 10.05
C LYS A 281 -4.50 2.04 10.09
N ILE A 282 -3.80 1.09 10.69
CA ILE A 282 -2.35 1.11 10.85
C ILE A 282 -1.72 0.08 9.93
N TYR A 283 -0.63 0.47 9.27
CA TYR A 283 0.24 -0.41 8.49
C TYR A 283 1.65 -0.40 9.07
N VAL A 284 2.28 -1.58 9.15
CA VAL A 284 3.68 -1.75 9.53
C VAL A 284 4.31 -2.77 8.56
N PHE A 285 5.44 -2.43 7.96
CA PHE A 285 6.10 -3.30 6.98
C PHE A 285 6.76 -4.48 7.67
N ASP A 286 6.62 -5.67 7.09
CA ASP A 286 7.27 -6.89 7.55
C ASP A 286 8.46 -7.21 6.63
N VAL A 287 9.67 -7.08 7.17
CA VAL A 287 10.91 -7.28 6.42
C VAL A 287 11.33 -8.74 6.38
N ASN A 288 11.93 -9.14 5.25
CA ASN A 288 12.60 -10.42 5.11
C ASN A 288 14.13 -10.25 5.19
N LYS A 289 14.71 -9.42 4.33
CA LYS A 289 16.16 -9.14 4.26
C LYS A 289 16.37 -7.69 3.90
N PHE A 290 16.66 -6.85 4.87
CA PHE A 290 16.63 -5.40 4.71
C PHE A 290 17.90 -4.74 5.23
N ASN A 291 18.53 -3.92 4.40
CA ASN A 291 19.61 -3.03 4.82
C ASN A 291 19.01 -1.80 5.50
N TRP A 292 19.31 -1.59 6.78
CA TRP A 292 18.78 -0.50 7.59
C TRP A 292 19.65 0.75 7.47
N ASP A 293 19.64 1.36 6.27
CA ASP A 293 20.38 2.60 5.99
C ASP A 293 19.45 3.81 5.78
N ILE A 294 19.97 5.02 6.02
CA ILE A 294 19.17 6.25 6.00
C ILE A 294 18.62 6.62 4.62
N GLU A 295 19.37 6.33 3.55
CA GLU A 295 18.98 6.67 2.19
C GLU A 295 17.83 5.78 1.74
N LYS A 296 17.96 4.47 1.98
CA LYS A 296 16.94 3.47 1.69
C LYS A 296 15.67 3.70 2.48
N LYS A 297 15.78 4.02 3.77
CA LYS A 297 14.63 4.40 4.60
C LYS A 297 13.88 5.58 4.01
N LYS A 298 14.59 6.65 3.62
CA LYS A 298 13.98 7.83 2.99
C LYS A 298 13.32 7.48 1.67
N ALA A 299 14.02 6.75 0.79
CA ALA A 299 13.52 6.41 -0.54
C ALA A 299 12.30 5.47 -0.52
N ILE A 300 12.19 4.60 0.49
CA ILE A 300 11.10 3.63 0.58
C ILE A 300 9.98 4.16 1.48
N PHE A 301 10.26 4.41 2.76
CA PHE A 301 9.22 4.70 3.75
C PHE A 301 8.65 6.10 3.61
N ASN A 302 9.48 7.14 3.42
CA ASN A 302 8.98 8.51 3.34
C ASN A 302 8.20 8.74 2.03
N GLU A 303 8.71 8.20 0.93
CA GLU A 303 7.99 8.24 -0.35
C GLU A 303 6.69 7.45 -0.29
N PHE A 304 6.67 6.29 0.38
CA PHE A 304 5.43 5.57 0.63
C PHE A 304 4.43 6.42 1.43
N LYS A 305 4.85 6.99 2.59
CA LYS A 305 3.99 7.82 3.46
C LYS A 305 3.35 8.98 2.72
N THR A 306 4.18 9.68 1.93
CA THR A 306 3.79 10.85 1.13
C THR A 306 2.79 10.49 0.04
N ASN A 307 2.95 9.33 -0.60
CA ASN A 307 2.15 8.93 -1.75
C ASN A 307 0.93 8.06 -1.41
N LEU A 308 0.81 7.52 -0.19
CA LEU A 308 -0.33 6.69 0.21
C LEU A 308 -1.63 7.50 0.26
N LYS A 309 -2.49 7.25 -0.72
CA LYS A 309 -3.83 7.83 -0.90
C LYS A 309 -4.90 6.78 -0.65
N GLY A 310 -6.11 7.25 -0.30
CA GLY A 310 -7.29 6.40 -0.10
C GLY A 310 -8.07 6.81 1.14
N TYR A 311 -9.37 6.52 1.12
CA TYR A 311 -10.28 6.81 2.23
C TYR A 311 -11.10 5.60 2.66
N THR A 312 -11.00 4.48 1.96
CA THR A 312 -11.66 3.22 2.30
C THR A 312 -10.62 2.18 2.67
N SER A 313 -10.98 1.27 3.57
CA SER A 313 -10.08 0.23 4.10
C SER A 313 -9.43 -0.59 2.97
N ILE A 314 -10.23 -1.03 2.00
CA ILE A 314 -9.78 -1.91 0.93
C ILE A 314 -8.88 -1.24 -0.10
N LYS A 315 -9.15 0.04 -0.43
CA LYS A 315 -8.27 0.79 -1.32
C LYS A 315 -6.95 1.11 -0.67
N LEU A 316 -6.96 1.41 0.64
CA LEU A 316 -5.72 1.61 1.37
C LEU A 316 -4.89 0.32 1.36
N ASP A 317 -5.49 -0.87 1.45
CA ASP A 317 -4.76 -2.14 1.32
C ASP A 317 -4.10 -2.26 -0.05
N ILE A 318 -4.90 -2.14 -1.11
CA ILE A 318 -4.41 -2.26 -2.50
C ILE A 318 -3.31 -1.24 -2.78
N ASN A 319 -3.56 0.04 -2.45
CA ASN A 319 -2.60 1.11 -2.68
C ASN A 319 -1.34 0.89 -1.84
N SER A 320 -1.45 0.34 -0.63
CA SER A 320 -0.27 0.04 0.18
C SER A 320 0.60 -1.04 -0.49
N ILE A 321 0.00 -2.14 -0.94
CA ILE A 321 0.75 -3.23 -1.61
C ILE A 321 1.42 -2.72 -2.89
N LEU A 322 0.69 -1.97 -3.73
CA LEU A 322 1.23 -1.43 -4.98
C LEU A 322 2.32 -0.37 -4.74
N LEU A 323 2.11 0.55 -3.80
CA LEU A 323 3.07 1.63 -3.55
C LEU A 323 4.37 1.12 -2.94
N ILE A 324 4.33 0.20 -1.98
CA ILE A 324 5.57 -0.31 -1.39
C ILE A 324 6.38 -1.10 -2.42
N THR A 325 5.70 -1.93 -3.21
CA THR A 325 6.30 -2.65 -4.34
C THR A 325 6.95 -1.67 -5.32
N LYS A 326 6.25 -0.59 -5.67
CA LYS A 326 6.78 0.48 -6.53
C LYS A 326 8.05 1.11 -5.96
N GLN A 327 8.05 1.47 -4.67
CA GLN A 327 9.23 2.13 -4.08
C GLN A 327 10.44 1.19 -3.98
N LEU A 328 10.21 -0.11 -3.71
CA LEU A 328 11.26 -1.13 -3.72
C LEU A 328 11.90 -1.27 -5.11
N ILE A 329 11.08 -1.37 -6.16
CA ILE A 329 11.56 -1.44 -7.56
C ILE A 329 12.35 -0.18 -7.93
N LYS A 330 11.84 1.01 -7.59
CA LYS A 330 12.52 2.29 -7.87
C LYS A 330 13.88 2.38 -7.19
N TYR A 331 13.91 2.09 -5.89
CA TYR A 331 15.16 2.13 -5.13
C TYR A 331 16.17 1.14 -5.70
N HIS A 332 15.77 -0.12 -5.90
CA HIS A 332 16.64 -1.15 -6.46
C HIS A 332 17.22 -0.73 -7.81
N SER A 333 16.38 -0.26 -8.73
CA SER A 333 16.81 0.16 -10.07
C SER A 333 17.83 1.30 -10.02
N SER A 334 17.60 2.30 -9.17
CA SER A 334 18.53 3.43 -8.99
C SER A 334 19.89 3.04 -8.40
N VAL A 335 19.95 1.94 -7.65
CA VAL A 335 21.19 1.40 -7.08
C VAL A 335 21.92 0.54 -8.11
N VAL A 336 21.20 -0.28 -8.88
CA VAL A 336 21.82 -1.14 -9.89
C VAL A 336 22.34 -0.34 -11.09
N GLU A 337 21.69 0.74 -11.50
CA GLU A 337 22.27 1.64 -12.51
C GLU A 337 23.64 2.18 -12.10
N LYS A 338 23.87 2.39 -10.80
CA LYS A 338 25.16 2.83 -10.25
C LYS A 338 26.15 1.67 -10.09
N ALA A 339 25.66 0.47 -9.85
CA ALA A 339 26.47 -0.73 -9.69
C ALA A 339 26.43 -1.55 -10.99
N SER A 340 27.40 -1.30 -11.89
CA SER A 340 27.70 -1.85 -13.23
C SER A 340 27.22 -3.26 -13.70
N ALA A 341 26.36 -4.00 -13.01
CA ALA A 341 25.55 -5.08 -13.57
C ALA A 341 24.36 -5.46 -12.66
N TYR A 342 23.18 -5.67 -13.26
CA TYR A 342 22.08 -6.48 -12.74
C TYR A 342 22.57 -7.94 -12.61
N ARG A 343 23.40 -8.26 -11.61
CA ARG A 343 23.98 -9.62 -11.46
C ARG A 343 23.04 -10.62 -10.79
N ARG A 344 21.88 -10.18 -10.28
CA ARG A 344 20.94 -11.04 -9.56
C ARG A 344 19.49 -10.65 -9.84
N LYS A 345 18.68 -11.68 -10.09
CA LYS A 345 17.22 -11.66 -10.07
C LYS A 345 16.73 -11.06 -8.76
N TYR A 346 15.92 -10.01 -8.84
CA TYR A 346 15.38 -9.30 -7.67
C TYR A 346 13.87 -9.44 -7.62
N ARG A 347 13.34 -9.75 -6.42
CA ARG A 347 11.91 -9.77 -6.13
C ARG A 347 11.63 -8.88 -4.93
N PRO A 348 10.75 -7.88 -5.02
CA PRO A 348 10.41 -7.02 -3.88
C PRO A 348 10.03 -7.79 -2.61
N LYS A 349 9.32 -8.92 -2.78
CA LYS A 349 8.90 -9.81 -1.69
C LYS A 349 10.05 -10.44 -0.89
N ASP A 350 11.21 -10.59 -1.51
CA ASP A 350 12.39 -11.19 -0.86
C ASP A 350 13.08 -10.20 0.10
N GLU A 351 12.75 -8.92 -0.01
CA GLU A 351 13.25 -7.84 0.84
C GLU A 351 12.21 -7.44 1.90
N VAL A 352 10.97 -7.21 1.48
CA VAL A 352 9.80 -6.93 2.34
C VAL A 352 8.73 -7.94 2.02
N LYS A 353 8.35 -8.79 2.98
CA LYS A 353 7.35 -9.85 2.77
C LYS A 353 5.95 -9.29 2.54
N GLY A 354 5.62 -8.23 3.26
CA GLY A 354 4.27 -7.70 3.29
C GLY A 354 4.08 -6.59 4.30
N LEU A 355 2.84 -6.38 4.70
CA LEU A 355 2.44 -5.42 5.71
C LEU A 355 1.50 -6.08 6.72
N TYR A 356 1.79 -5.89 8.00
CA TYR A 356 0.76 -6.01 9.02
C TYR A 356 -0.20 -4.84 8.89
N SER A 357 -1.50 -5.13 8.94
CA SER A 357 -2.58 -4.15 8.90
C SER A 357 -3.49 -4.35 10.10
N VAL A 358 -3.74 -3.29 10.87
CA VAL A 358 -4.70 -3.33 11.99
C VAL A 358 -5.75 -2.26 11.83
N TYR A 359 -7.01 -2.68 11.87
CA TYR A 359 -8.16 -1.80 11.82
C TYR A 359 -8.61 -1.46 13.24
N PHE A 360 -8.62 -0.17 13.55
CA PHE A 360 -9.10 0.38 14.81
C PHE A 360 -10.45 1.05 14.59
N LYS A 361 -11.50 0.46 15.18
CA LYS A 361 -12.84 1.02 15.16
C LYS A 361 -12.96 2.13 16.19
N ASN A 362 -13.45 3.28 15.77
CA ASN A 362 -13.75 4.40 16.63
C ASN A 362 -15.05 4.11 17.42
N MET A 363 -14.95 4.14 18.74
CA MET A 363 -16.05 3.92 19.69
C MET A 363 -16.45 5.25 20.38
N GLY A 364 -16.24 6.38 19.71
CA GLY A 364 -16.47 7.73 20.21
C GLY A 364 -15.31 8.22 21.06
N ASN A 365 -15.24 7.79 22.32
CA ASN A 365 -14.20 8.26 23.24
C ASN A 365 -12.87 7.51 23.08
N ALA A 366 -12.84 6.31 22.51
CA ALA A 366 -11.62 5.53 22.32
C ALA A 366 -11.72 4.77 21.00
N SER A 367 -10.59 4.29 20.48
CA SER A 367 -10.60 3.32 19.38
C SER A 367 -10.03 1.99 19.86
N SER A 368 -10.58 0.90 19.35
CA SER A 368 -10.14 -0.46 19.70
C SER A 368 -9.79 -1.25 18.43
N PRO A 369 -8.76 -2.09 18.45
CA PRO A 369 -8.46 -2.98 17.32
C PRO A 369 -9.58 -4.00 17.17
N VAL A 370 -10.13 -4.13 15.96
CA VAL A 370 -11.21 -5.08 15.64
C VAL A 370 -10.82 -6.07 14.55
N ASN A 371 -9.74 -5.80 13.81
CA ASN A 371 -9.21 -6.71 12.80
C ASN A 371 -7.68 -6.56 12.74
N ILE A 372 -6.99 -7.69 12.77
CA ILE A 372 -5.55 -7.80 12.54
C ILE A 372 -5.40 -8.68 11.30
N SER A 373 -4.82 -8.13 10.24
CA SER A 373 -4.63 -8.81 8.97
C SER A 373 -3.19 -8.69 8.49
N TYR A 374 -2.81 -9.56 7.58
CA TYR A 374 -1.53 -9.52 6.88
C TYR A 374 -1.78 -9.33 5.38
N LEU A 375 -0.93 -8.55 4.73
CA LEU A 375 -0.99 -8.23 3.30
C LEU A 375 0.35 -8.58 2.68
N GLU A 376 0.44 -9.69 1.96
CA GLU A 376 1.68 -10.07 1.27
C GLU A 376 1.96 -9.16 0.07
N LEU A 377 3.24 -8.95 -0.21
CA LEU A 377 3.66 -8.34 -1.46
C LEU A 377 3.53 -9.33 -2.62
N PRO A 378 3.32 -8.83 -3.87
CA PRO A 378 3.00 -9.71 -4.98
C PRO A 378 4.10 -10.73 -5.27
N GLY A 379 3.69 -12.00 -5.27
CA GLY A 379 4.56 -13.14 -5.47
C GLY A 379 5.19 -13.25 -6.86
N PHE A 380 4.53 -12.64 -7.85
CA PHE A 380 4.77 -12.75 -9.30
C PHE A 380 5.66 -11.63 -9.87
N ILE A 381 6.05 -10.63 -9.07
CA ILE A 381 6.87 -9.52 -9.56
C ILE A 381 8.35 -9.85 -9.42
N GLU A 382 9.03 -9.78 -10.55
CA GLU A 382 10.42 -10.17 -10.70
C GLU A 382 11.15 -9.28 -11.70
N LEU A 383 12.41 -8.96 -11.36
CA LEU A 383 13.27 -8.06 -12.10
C LEU A 383 14.57 -8.78 -12.47
N GLU A 384 14.81 -8.93 -13.78
CA GLU A 384 16.08 -9.45 -14.32
C GLU A 384 16.87 -8.36 -15.04
N SER A 385 16.21 -7.26 -15.41
CA SER A 385 16.79 -6.14 -16.16
C SER A 385 16.21 -4.79 -15.75
N SER A 386 16.88 -3.70 -16.17
CA SER A 386 16.34 -2.33 -16.05
C SER A 386 15.03 -2.16 -16.84
N LYS A 387 14.89 -2.83 -17.99
CA LYS A 387 13.64 -2.83 -18.76
C LYS A 387 12.48 -3.43 -17.96
N ASP A 388 12.72 -4.52 -17.21
CA ASP A 388 11.68 -5.11 -16.35
C ASP A 388 11.22 -4.12 -15.27
N ALA A 389 12.13 -3.31 -14.74
CA ALA A 389 11.78 -2.29 -13.79
C ALA A 389 10.86 -1.24 -14.40
N ASP A 390 11.20 -0.72 -15.59
CA ASP A 390 10.37 0.25 -16.29
C ASP A 390 8.98 -0.31 -16.64
N ASP A 391 8.93 -1.55 -17.14
CA ASP A 391 7.69 -2.26 -17.45
C ASP A 391 6.80 -2.38 -16.20
N TRP A 392 7.35 -2.90 -15.10
CA TRP A 392 6.61 -3.05 -13.84
C TRP A 392 6.19 -1.72 -13.24
N LEU A 393 7.01 -0.68 -13.34
CA LEU A 393 6.65 0.66 -12.88
C LEU A 393 5.49 1.22 -13.68
N SER A 394 5.48 1.05 -15.00
CA SER A 394 4.36 1.44 -15.89
C SER A 394 3.07 0.72 -15.50
N ILE A 395 3.13 -0.62 -15.33
CA ILE A 395 1.99 -1.45 -14.92
C ILE A 395 1.46 -1.01 -13.56
N ILE A 396 2.31 -0.89 -12.55
CA ILE A 396 1.89 -0.49 -11.20
C ILE A 396 1.26 0.91 -11.20
N ASP A 397 1.81 1.85 -11.98
CA ASP A 397 1.26 3.20 -12.09
C ASP A 397 -0.11 3.25 -12.73
N GLU A 398 -0.34 2.47 -13.78
CA GLU A 398 -1.66 2.31 -14.37
C GLU A 398 -2.65 1.70 -13.38
N HIS A 399 -2.27 0.63 -12.70
CA HIS A 399 -3.13 -0.04 -11.73
C HIS A 399 -3.47 0.89 -10.56
N LEU A 400 -2.50 1.63 -10.01
CA LEU A 400 -2.74 2.67 -9.01
C LEU A 400 -3.71 3.74 -9.52
N ASN A 401 -3.56 4.18 -10.76
CA ASN A 401 -4.45 5.16 -11.36
C ASN A 401 -5.88 4.62 -11.50
N ILE A 402 -6.06 3.38 -11.97
CA ILE A 402 -7.36 2.74 -12.09
C ILE A 402 -8.05 2.63 -10.72
N ILE A 403 -7.36 2.07 -9.71
CA ILE A 403 -7.91 1.87 -8.37
C ILE A 403 -8.29 3.19 -7.69
N ASN A 404 -7.48 4.23 -7.87
CA ASN A 404 -7.77 5.54 -7.30
C ASN A 404 -8.96 6.25 -7.96
N ASN A 405 -9.24 5.95 -9.23
CA ASN A 405 -10.36 6.56 -9.98
C ASN A 405 -11.69 5.83 -9.82
N ILE A 406 -11.72 4.58 -9.34
CA ILE A 406 -12.96 3.93 -8.90
C ILE A 406 -13.52 4.78 -7.75
N LYS A 407 -14.73 5.36 -7.83
CA LYS A 407 -15.31 6.11 -6.70
C LYS A 407 -16.22 5.19 -5.88
N ILE A 408 -16.13 5.28 -4.56
CA ILE A 408 -17.05 4.59 -3.64
C ILE A 408 -17.93 5.67 -3.04
N SER A 409 -19.22 5.67 -3.33
CA SER A 409 -20.16 6.57 -2.67
C SER A 409 -20.34 6.15 -1.22
N LEU A 410 -20.05 7.06 -0.29
CA LEU A 410 -20.27 6.83 1.16
C LEU A 410 -21.75 6.98 1.56
N ASN A 411 -22.57 7.58 0.69
CA ASN A 411 -23.95 7.96 1.01
C ASN A 411 -25.01 7.24 0.15
N LYS A 412 -24.61 6.41 -0.83
CA LYS A 412 -25.54 5.64 -1.67
C LYS A 412 -25.24 4.15 -1.52
N GLN A 413 -26.19 3.41 -0.97
CA GLN A 413 -26.12 1.95 -0.81
C GLN A 413 -26.02 1.22 -2.17
N ASP A 414 -26.45 1.85 -3.26
CA ASP A 414 -26.51 1.23 -4.60
C ASP A 414 -25.14 1.09 -5.28
N GLU A 415 -24.11 1.83 -4.86
CA GLU A 415 -22.76 1.75 -5.45
C GLU A 415 -21.77 0.94 -4.59
N THR A 416 -22.12 0.62 -3.35
CA THR A 416 -21.22 -0.12 -2.44
C THR A 416 -21.27 -1.64 -2.66
N GLY A 417 -22.40 -2.19 -3.12
CA GLY A 417 -22.62 -3.64 -3.25
C GLY A 417 -21.72 -4.33 -4.28
N SER A 418 -21.50 -3.73 -5.46
CA SER A 418 -20.72 -4.33 -6.55
C SER A 418 -19.24 -3.92 -6.57
N ILE A 419 -18.90 -2.74 -6.03
CA ILE A 419 -17.52 -2.23 -6.02
C ILE A 419 -16.66 -2.91 -4.95
N ILE A 420 -17.25 -3.25 -3.79
CA ILE A 420 -16.49 -3.90 -2.71
C ILE A 420 -15.97 -5.28 -3.16
N PRO A 421 -16.79 -6.21 -3.69
CA PRO A 421 -16.31 -7.49 -4.21
C PRO A 421 -15.24 -7.34 -5.29
N LEU A 422 -15.44 -6.40 -6.22
CA LEU A 422 -14.45 -6.08 -7.26
C LEU A 422 -13.08 -5.72 -6.65
N LEU A 423 -13.05 -4.83 -5.65
CA LEU A 423 -11.79 -4.47 -4.98
C LEU A 423 -11.26 -5.61 -4.09
N GLN A 424 -12.12 -6.50 -3.58
CA GLN A 424 -11.70 -7.69 -2.83
C GLN A 424 -10.96 -8.67 -3.74
N ASP A 425 -11.49 -8.96 -4.92
CA ASP A 425 -10.80 -9.80 -5.91
C ASP A 425 -9.43 -9.22 -6.24
N TYR A 426 -9.36 -7.92 -6.54
CA TYR A 426 -8.06 -7.30 -6.85
C TYR A 426 -7.08 -7.33 -5.68
N ARG A 427 -7.55 -7.09 -4.45
CA ARG A 427 -6.73 -7.23 -3.24
C ARG A 427 -6.22 -8.67 -3.12
N MET A 428 -7.09 -9.66 -3.29
CA MET A 428 -6.74 -11.09 -3.21
C MET A 428 -5.69 -11.47 -4.24
N PHE A 429 -5.87 -11.08 -5.51
CA PHE A 429 -4.86 -11.26 -6.55
C PHE A 429 -3.48 -10.78 -6.13
N LEU A 430 -3.38 -9.56 -5.59
CA LEU A 430 -2.09 -9.00 -5.19
C LEU A 430 -1.42 -9.78 -4.06
N THR A 431 -2.17 -10.29 -3.08
CA THR A 431 -1.61 -11.00 -1.92
C THR A 431 -1.42 -12.50 -2.14
N THR A 432 -2.21 -13.17 -2.98
CA THR A 432 -2.08 -14.62 -3.21
C THR A 432 -1.33 -14.96 -4.49
N ALA A 433 -1.11 -13.97 -5.35
CA ALA A 433 -0.59 -14.17 -6.70
C ALA A 433 -1.44 -15.10 -7.58
N ASP A 434 -2.72 -15.35 -7.26
CA ASP A 434 -3.61 -16.17 -8.10
C ASP A 434 -4.32 -15.30 -9.16
N ILE A 435 -4.00 -15.56 -10.44
CA ILE A 435 -4.50 -14.81 -11.59
C ILE A 435 -6.02 -14.89 -11.77
N ASN A 436 -6.69 -15.92 -11.23
CA ASN A 436 -8.14 -16.01 -11.35
C ASN A 436 -8.85 -14.85 -10.66
N TYR A 437 -8.31 -14.39 -9.52
CA TYR A 437 -8.82 -13.18 -8.87
C TYR A 437 -8.61 -11.93 -9.73
N PHE A 438 -7.51 -11.84 -10.49
CA PHE A 438 -7.32 -10.75 -11.45
C PHE A 438 -8.36 -10.81 -12.57
N PHE A 439 -8.60 -11.97 -13.15
CA PHE A 439 -9.61 -12.11 -14.21
C PHE A 439 -11.04 -11.83 -13.74
N ASN A 440 -11.39 -12.25 -12.52
CA ASN A 440 -12.67 -11.90 -11.89
C ASN A 440 -12.80 -10.38 -11.73
N TYR A 441 -11.74 -9.73 -11.22
CA TYR A 441 -11.67 -8.28 -11.14
C TYR A 441 -11.83 -7.63 -12.51
N VAL A 442 -11.12 -8.07 -13.55
CA VAL A 442 -11.18 -7.46 -14.88
C VAL A 442 -12.57 -7.61 -15.51
N SER A 443 -13.24 -8.75 -15.35
CA SER A 443 -14.61 -8.94 -15.83
C SER A 443 -15.62 -8.01 -15.14
N ALA A 444 -15.54 -7.94 -13.80
CA ALA A 444 -16.37 -7.03 -13.02
C ALA A 444 -16.06 -5.56 -13.34
N TYR A 445 -14.77 -5.23 -13.49
CA TYR A 445 -14.29 -3.90 -13.83
C TYR A 445 -14.71 -3.47 -15.22
N SER A 446 -14.72 -4.38 -16.20
CA SER A 446 -15.19 -4.12 -17.56
C SER A 446 -16.67 -3.70 -17.57
N SER A 447 -17.51 -4.41 -16.79
CA SER A 447 -18.92 -4.06 -16.60
C SER A 447 -19.08 -2.70 -15.91
N PHE A 448 -18.31 -2.46 -14.85
CA PHE A 448 -18.28 -1.18 -14.14
C PHE A 448 -17.85 -0.03 -15.06
N LEU A 449 -16.78 -0.21 -15.81
CA LEU A 449 -16.19 0.78 -16.71
C LEU A 449 -17.20 1.21 -17.78
N MET A 450 -17.87 0.27 -18.43
CA MET A 450 -18.93 0.54 -19.40
C MET A 450 -20.04 1.41 -18.80
N GLN A 451 -20.47 1.10 -17.56
CA GLN A 451 -21.47 1.88 -16.83
C GLN A 451 -20.97 3.29 -16.47
N GLN A 452 -19.68 3.46 -16.18
CA GLN A 452 -19.12 4.77 -15.87
C GLN A 452 -19.01 5.63 -17.13
N ILE A 453 -18.57 5.06 -18.26
CA ILE A 453 -18.50 5.78 -19.53
C ILE A 453 -19.90 6.18 -20.00
N SER A 454 -20.91 5.33 -19.82
CA SER A 454 -22.30 5.68 -20.15
C SER A 454 -22.86 6.84 -19.30
N LYS A 455 -22.24 7.13 -18.16
CA LYS A 455 -22.53 8.28 -17.28
C LYS A 455 -21.53 9.44 -17.48
N GLU A 456 -20.75 9.41 -18.56
CA GLU A 456 -19.72 10.42 -18.88
C GLU A 456 -18.61 10.56 -17.82
N ASN A 457 -18.42 9.53 -16.99
CA ASN A 457 -17.38 9.50 -15.97
C ASN A 457 -16.02 9.06 -16.55
N TYR A 458 -15.49 9.82 -17.51
CA TYR A 458 -14.28 9.50 -18.27
C TYR A 458 -12.96 9.49 -17.47
N PHE A 459 -13.00 9.89 -16.20
CA PHE A 459 -11.89 9.74 -15.27
C PHE A 459 -11.65 8.27 -14.90
N VAL A 460 -12.65 7.40 -15.06
CA VAL A 460 -12.46 5.94 -15.02
C VAL A 460 -11.94 5.50 -16.38
N LYS A 461 -10.81 4.80 -16.40
CA LYS A 461 -10.07 4.48 -17.62
C LYS A 461 -9.89 2.97 -17.79
N PRO A 462 -9.96 2.45 -19.02
CA PRO A 462 -9.52 1.09 -19.30
C PRO A 462 -8.03 0.89 -18.99
N PHE A 463 -7.63 -0.37 -18.84
CA PHE A 463 -6.23 -0.77 -18.97
C PHE A 463 -5.75 -0.51 -20.40
N THR A 464 -4.49 -0.14 -20.57
CA THR A 464 -3.83 -0.05 -21.88
C THR A 464 -3.52 -1.44 -22.41
N GLN A 465 -3.58 -1.63 -23.73
CA GLN A 465 -3.33 -2.94 -24.33
C GLN A 465 -1.88 -3.34 -24.07
N LYS A 466 -0.96 -2.40 -24.26
CA LYS A 466 0.47 -2.61 -24.04
C LYS A 466 0.77 -3.10 -22.62
N ASN A 467 0.28 -2.42 -21.59
CA ASN A 467 0.56 -2.85 -20.22
C ASN A 467 -0.14 -4.17 -19.88
N MET A 468 -1.36 -4.41 -20.38
CA MET A 468 -2.08 -5.67 -20.15
C MET A 468 -1.31 -6.86 -20.74
N GLU A 469 -0.84 -6.74 -21.99
CA GLU A 469 -0.02 -7.74 -22.66
C GLU A 469 1.29 -8.00 -21.91
N VAL A 470 2.06 -6.93 -21.62
CA VAL A 470 3.33 -7.05 -20.90
C VAL A 470 3.13 -7.65 -19.50
N PHE A 471 2.08 -7.24 -18.78
CA PHE A 471 1.74 -7.79 -17.47
C PHE A 471 1.48 -9.30 -17.55
N LEU A 472 0.60 -9.73 -18.46
CA LEU A 472 0.22 -11.14 -18.58
C LEU A 472 1.41 -12.02 -19.01
N MET A 473 2.20 -11.57 -19.98
CA MET A 473 3.42 -12.29 -20.41
C MET A 473 4.49 -12.39 -19.30
N LYS A 474 4.63 -11.35 -18.45
CA LYS A 474 5.55 -11.40 -17.31
C LYS A 474 5.01 -12.27 -16.17
N TYR A 475 3.69 -12.35 -16.02
CA TYR A 475 3.05 -13.17 -15.00
C TYR A 475 3.23 -14.67 -15.31
N ASP A 476 2.93 -15.09 -16.54
CA ASP A 476 3.23 -16.44 -17.03
C ASP A 476 3.75 -16.37 -18.47
N LYS A 477 4.97 -16.86 -18.68
CA LYS A 477 5.62 -16.86 -19.99
C LYS A 477 4.83 -17.65 -21.03
N LYS A 478 4.03 -18.65 -20.63
CA LYS A 478 3.18 -19.42 -21.55
C LYS A 478 2.13 -18.57 -22.25
N PHE A 479 1.78 -17.41 -21.70
CA PHE A 479 0.78 -16.54 -22.32
C PHE A 479 1.31 -15.83 -23.58
N SER A 480 2.62 -15.88 -23.87
CA SER A 480 3.18 -15.37 -25.14
C SER A 480 2.49 -15.97 -26.35
N ASP A 481 2.26 -17.27 -26.33
CA ASP A 481 1.77 -18.02 -27.49
C ASP A 481 0.33 -17.59 -27.85
N ILE A 482 -0.44 -17.14 -26.85
CA ILE A 482 -1.78 -16.59 -27.03
C ILE A 482 -1.73 -15.19 -27.65
N PHE A 483 -0.77 -14.34 -27.24
CA PHE A 483 -0.62 -12.99 -27.80
C PHE A 483 0.03 -13.00 -29.19
N GLU A 484 0.85 -13.99 -29.52
CA GLU A 484 1.41 -14.15 -30.86
C GLU A 484 0.36 -14.61 -31.88
N ASN A 485 -0.74 -15.21 -31.42
CA ASN A 485 -1.83 -15.69 -32.26
C ASN A 485 -2.69 -14.54 -32.84
N GLU A 486 -2.75 -14.46 -34.17
CA GLU A 486 -3.51 -13.42 -34.88
C GLU A 486 -5.02 -13.59 -34.72
N GLY A 487 -5.55 -14.82 -34.69
CA GLY A 487 -6.96 -15.08 -34.45
C GLY A 487 -7.44 -14.55 -33.11
N PHE A 488 -6.64 -14.77 -32.05
CA PHE A 488 -6.88 -14.21 -30.73
C PHE A 488 -6.92 -12.68 -30.75
N LYS A 489 -5.92 -12.03 -31.35
CA LYS A 489 -5.87 -10.57 -31.48
C LYS A 489 -7.06 -10.01 -32.24
N ASN A 490 -7.45 -10.63 -33.35
CA ASN A 490 -8.57 -10.20 -34.19
C ASN A 490 -9.90 -10.28 -33.43
N ILE A 491 -10.15 -11.38 -32.72
CA ILE A 491 -11.35 -11.55 -31.91
C ILE A 491 -11.36 -10.57 -30.72
N ALA A 492 -10.23 -10.38 -30.04
CA ALA A 492 -10.11 -9.38 -28.98
C ALA A 492 -10.36 -7.94 -29.50
N LYS A 493 -9.84 -7.60 -30.69
CA LYS A 493 -10.11 -6.32 -31.36
C LYS A 493 -11.59 -6.14 -31.65
N ALA A 494 -12.28 -7.17 -32.13
CA ALA A 494 -13.71 -7.12 -32.40
C ALA A 494 -14.57 -6.98 -31.12
N ILE A 495 -14.17 -7.68 -30.03
CA ILE A 495 -14.78 -7.50 -28.71
C ILE A 495 -14.68 -6.04 -28.28
N ARG A 496 -13.49 -5.45 -28.37
CA ARG A 496 -13.26 -4.03 -28.05
C ARG A 496 -14.13 -3.09 -28.87
N ALA A 497 -14.14 -3.30 -30.18
CA ALA A 497 -14.87 -2.50 -31.16
C ALA A 497 -16.40 -2.58 -31.00
N SER A 498 -16.92 -3.64 -30.39
CA SER A 498 -18.36 -3.83 -30.12
C SER A 498 -18.76 -3.51 -28.67
N THR A 499 -17.80 -3.11 -27.83
CA THR A 499 -18.03 -2.83 -26.41
C THR A 499 -17.50 -1.44 -26.04
N ILE A 500 -16.28 -1.37 -25.51
CA ILE A 500 -15.75 -0.16 -24.92
C ILE A 500 -15.54 0.96 -25.94
N SER A 501 -15.02 0.65 -27.14
CA SER A 501 -14.84 1.66 -28.19
C SER A 501 -16.18 2.25 -28.61
N GLU A 502 -17.20 1.41 -28.81
CA GLU A 502 -18.53 1.86 -29.21
C GLU A 502 -19.24 2.64 -28.08
N GLN A 503 -18.97 2.28 -26.82
CA GLN A 503 -19.47 3.02 -25.66
C GLN A 503 -18.88 4.43 -25.55
N TYR A 504 -17.60 4.60 -25.90
CA TYR A 504 -16.98 5.92 -26.05
C TYR A 504 -17.54 6.67 -27.26
N ALA A 505 -17.69 6.00 -28.41
CA ALA A 505 -18.28 6.62 -29.60
C ALA A 505 -19.68 7.15 -29.30
N LYS A 506 -20.53 6.36 -28.61
CA LYS A 506 -21.86 6.77 -28.16
C LYS A 506 -21.84 7.98 -27.25
N SER A 507 -20.93 8.01 -26.28
CA SER A 507 -20.86 9.13 -25.32
C SER A 507 -20.40 10.44 -25.99
N HIS A 508 -19.78 10.37 -27.17
CA HIS A 508 -19.44 11.51 -28.02
C HIS A 508 -20.43 11.74 -29.18
N GLY A 509 -21.58 11.04 -29.21
CA GLY A 509 -22.59 11.18 -30.26
C GLY A 509 -22.18 10.62 -31.63
N LYS A 510 -21.16 9.76 -31.68
CA LYS A 510 -20.60 9.14 -32.89
C LYS A 510 -20.87 7.64 -32.96
N GLN A 511 -21.94 7.17 -32.31
CA GLN A 511 -22.30 5.75 -32.31
C GLN A 511 -22.64 5.28 -33.74
N ASN A 512 -21.97 4.24 -34.18
CA ASN A 512 -22.20 3.62 -35.49
C ASN A 512 -22.78 2.21 -35.37
N PHE A 513 -22.54 1.53 -34.23
CA PHE A 513 -22.87 0.13 -34.01
C PHE A 513 -23.56 -0.10 -32.66
N ASP A 514 -24.22 -1.24 -32.51
CA ASP A 514 -24.85 -1.65 -31.27
C ASP A 514 -23.82 -2.08 -30.22
N ILE A 515 -23.98 -1.58 -29.00
CA ILE A 515 -23.10 -1.91 -27.87
C ILE A 515 -23.51 -3.26 -27.28
N LYS A 516 -22.57 -4.21 -27.23
CA LYS A 516 -22.78 -5.54 -26.67
C LYS A 516 -22.59 -5.56 -25.15
N TYR A 517 -23.61 -5.15 -24.39
CA TYR A 517 -23.59 -5.25 -22.93
C TYR A 517 -23.57 -6.70 -22.44
N GLY A 518 -22.92 -6.96 -21.31
CA GLY A 518 -22.84 -8.30 -20.69
C GLY A 518 -21.88 -9.27 -21.38
N LEU A 519 -21.19 -8.86 -22.45
CA LEU A 519 -20.22 -9.71 -23.16
C LEU A 519 -19.11 -10.22 -22.23
N ALA A 520 -18.50 -9.36 -21.41
CA ALA A 520 -17.50 -9.79 -20.40
C ALA A 520 -18.01 -10.91 -19.48
N GLN A 521 -19.23 -10.78 -18.95
CA GLN A 521 -19.81 -11.77 -18.04
C GLN A 521 -20.12 -13.08 -18.75
N ASN A 522 -20.63 -12.99 -19.98
CA ASN A 522 -20.89 -14.16 -20.81
C ASN A 522 -19.61 -14.90 -21.20
N LEU A 523 -18.54 -14.18 -21.60
CA LEU A 523 -17.24 -14.79 -21.87
C LEU A 523 -16.76 -15.62 -20.69
N ILE A 524 -16.73 -15.03 -19.48
CA ILE A 524 -16.29 -15.76 -18.29
C ILE A 524 -17.18 -16.97 -18.01
N ARG A 525 -18.50 -16.80 -18.01
CA ARG A 525 -19.44 -17.88 -17.71
C ARG A 525 -19.36 -19.02 -18.73
N LYS A 526 -19.29 -18.70 -20.03
CA LYS A 526 -19.25 -19.67 -21.12
C LYS A 526 -17.87 -20.30 -21.30
N SER A 527 -16.81 -19.65 -20.83
CA SER A 527 -15.45 -20.19 -20.84
C SER A 527 -15.24 -21.40 -19.93
N ALA A 528 -16.18 -21.69 -19.01
CA ALA A 528 -16.12 -22.85 -18.12
C ALA A 528 -16.12 -24.19 -18.89
N TYR A 529 -16.69 -24.22 -20.10
CA TYR A 529 -16.72 -25.40 -20.95
C TYR A 529 -16.30 -25.05 -22.37
N LYS A 530 -15.43 -25.87 -22.98
CA LYS A 530 -14.90 -25.68 -24.34
C LYS A 530 -16.01 -25.44 -25.37
N ASP A 531 -16.98 -26.34 -25.44
CA ASP A 531 -18.04 -26.28 -26.46
C ASP A 531 -18.93 -25.05 -26.30
N GLU A 532 -19.19 -24.64 -25.05
CA GLU A 532 -19.96 -23.43 -24.77
C GLU A 532 -19.21 -22.16 -25.20
N LEU A 533 -17.89 -22.10 -24.98
CA LEU A 533 -17.07 -20.98 -25.41
C LEU A 533 -17.01 -20.89 -26.94
N ILE A 534 -16.75 -22.00 -27.62
CA ILE A 534 -16.66 -22.04 -29.09
C ILE A 534 -18.01 -21.63 -29.70
N THR A 535 -19.11 -22.16 -29.18
CA THR A 535 -20.47 -21.79 -29.63
C THR A 535 -20.70 -20.29 -29.45
N TYR A 536 -20.40 -19.76 -28.26
CA TYR A 536 -20.60 -18.34 -27.97
C TYR A 536 -19.76 -17.42 -28.85
N LEU A 537 -18.49 -17.76 -29.10
CA LEU A 537 -17.61 -16.99 -29.98
C LEU A 537 -18.09 -17.06 -31.44
N SER A 538 -18.55 -18.23 -31.89
CA SER A 538 -19.11 -18.39 -33.24
C SER A 538 -20.34 -17.50 -33.45
N GLU A 539 -21.28 -17.51 -32.50
CA GLU A 539 -22.47 -16.65 -32.53
C GLU A 539 -22.10 -15.15 -32.50
N PHE A 540 -21.12 -14.79 -31.67
CA PHE A 540 -20.60 -13.43 -31.61
C PHE A 540 -20.00 -12.99 -32.94
N ILE A 541 -19.15 -13.81 -33.55
CA ILE A 541 -18.49 -13.53 -34.84
C ILE A 541 -19.53 -13.33 -35.94
N VAL A 542 -20.51 -14.22 -36.03
CA VAL A 542 -21.60 -14.12 -37.01
C VAL A 542 -22.37 -12.81 -36.82
N SER A 543 -22.76 -12.50 -35.58
CA SER A 543 -23.48 -11.26 -35.27
C SER A 543 -22.66 -10.02 -35.61
N TYR A 544 -21.38 -10.00 -35.26
CA TYR A 544 -20.46 -8.90 -35.51
C TYR A 544 -20.22 -8.64 -37.00
N ASN A 545 -19.98 -9.70 -37.78
CA ASN A 545 -19.77 -9.60 -39.22
C ASN A 545 -21.05 -9.19 -39.96
N GLN A 546 -22.22 -9.73 -39.57
CA GLN A 546 -23.51 -9.34 -40.16
C GLN A 546 -23.82 -7.87 -39.91
N GLU A 547 -23.60 -7.37 -38.70
CA GLU A 547 -23.79 -5.96 -38.36
C GLU A 547 -22.86 -5.07 -39.19
N THR A 548 -21.59 -5.48 -39.31
CA THR A 548 -20.57 -4.76 -40.08
C THR A 548 -20.93 -4.70 -41.57
N ALA A 549 -21.40 -5.81 -42.16
CA ALA A 549 -21.86 -5.84 -43.55
C ALA A 549 -23.08 -4.93 -43.78
N ARG A 550 -24.09 -4.99 -42.90
CA ARG A 550 -25.28 -4.12 -42.97
C ARG A 550 -24.94 -2.64 -42.88
N TYR A 551 -23.94 -2.28 -42.07
CA TYR A 551 -23.47 -0.90 -41.98
C TYR A 551 -22.76 -0.47 -43.28
N ALA A 552 -21.92 -1.34 -43.85
CA ALA A 552 -21.20 -1.08 -45.09
C ALA A 552 -22.16 -0.86 -46.29
N GLU A 553 -23.22 -1.67 -46.37
CA GLU A 553 -24.30 -1.50 -47.36
C GLU A 553 -24.97 -0.13 -47.28
N LYS A 554 -25.15 0.40 -46.06
CA LYS A 554 -25.78 1.71 -45.82
C LYS A 554 -24.83 2.89 -45.99
N ASN A 555 -23.53 2.70 -45.73
CA ASN A 555 -22.55 3.78 -45.62
C ASN A 555 -21.44 3.69 -46.68
N LYS A 556 -21.78 3.30 -47.92
CA LYS A 556 -20.85 3.33 -49.08
C LYS A 556 -19.57 2.50 -48.91
N GLY A 557 -19.68 1.29 -48.36
CA GLY A 557 -18.55 0.36 -48.26
C GLY A 557 -17.66 0.56 -47.04
N ILE A 558 -17.94 1.59 -46.24
CA ILE A 558 -17.30 1.86 -44.96
C ILE A 558 -17.53 0.68 -43.99
N ARG A 559 -16.47 -0.01 -43.54
CA ARG A 559 -16.59 -1.20 -42.68
C ARG A 559 -15.54 -1.28 -41.57
N ARG A 560 -15.90 -1.99 -40.50
CA ARG A 560 -14.94 -2.51 -39.51
C ARG A 560 -14.22 -3.73 -40.09
N THR A 561 -13.04 -4.04 -39.56
CA THR A 561 -12.32 -5.28 -39.89
C THR A 561 -13.19 -6.49 -39.54
N THR A 562 -13.51 -7.34 -40.53
CA THR A 562 -14.31 -8.56 -40.34
C THR A 562 -13.46 -9.70 -39.79
N ILE A 563 -14.05 -10.56 -38.97
CA ILE A 563 -13.38 -11.75 -38.44
C ILE A 563 -13.51 -12.89 -39.45
N LYS A 564 -12.41 -13.57 -39.78
CA LYS A 564 -12.35 -14.68 -40.73
C LYS A 564 -12.58 -16.02 -40.04
N GLN A 565 -12.91 -17.05 -40.82
CA GLN A 565 -12.99 -18.43 -40.31
C GLN A 565 -11.67 -18.89 -39.67
N GLN A 566 -10.53 -18.51 -40.25
CA GLN A 566 -9.21 -18.85 -39.71
C GLN A 566 -9.01 -18.34 -38.28
N ASP A 567 -9.56 -17.17 -37.93
CA ASP A 567 -9.42 -16.60 -36.59
C ASP A 567 -10.12 -17.48 -35.54
N LEU A 568 -11.26 -18.08 -35.88
CA LEU A 568 -11.97 -19.02 -35.01
C LEU A 568 -11.22 -20.35 -34.90
N GLU A 569 -10.72 -20.88 -36.01
CA GLU A 569 -9.90 -22.10 -36.00
C GLU A 569 -8.65 -21.95 -35.13
N ASP A 570 -8.03 -20.77 -35.16
CA ASP A 570 -6.85 -20.47 -34.37
C ASP A 570 -7.17 -20.37 -32.87
N ILE A 571 -8.34 -19.84 -32.49
CA ILE A 571 -8.82 -19.92 -31.09
C ILE A 571 -9.09 -21.36 -30.67
N VAL A 572 -9.71 -22.18 -31.53
CA VAL A 572 -9.99 -23.59 -31.20
C VAL A 572 -8.68 -24.34 -30.95
N LYS A 573 -7.66 -24.12 -31.79
CA LYS A 573 -6.30 -24.66 -31.58
C LYS A 573 -5.72 -24.22 -30.24
N LEU A 574 -5.80 -22.93 -29.90
CA LEU A 574 -5.32 -22.43 -28.61
C LEU A 574 -6.04 -23.09 -27.41
N ILE A 575 -7.36 -23.28 -27.50
CA ILE A 575 -8.10 -23.96 -26.43
C ILE A 575 -7.63 -25.42 -26.27
N ASP A 576 -7.33 -26.09 -27.39
CA ASP A 576 -6.84 -27.47 -27.39
C ASP A 576 -5.41 -27.61 -26.90
N GLU A 577 -4.53 -26.66 -27.26
CA GLU A 577 -3.13 -26.64 -26.84
C GLU A 577 -2.97 -26.32 -25.35
N PHE A 578 -3.79 -25.41 -24.80
CA PHE A 578 -3.73 -25.03 -23.39
C PHE A 578 -4.58 -25.94 -22.49
N GLU A 579 -5.47 -26.75 -23.06
CA GLU A 579 -6.48 -27.56 -22.35
C GLU A 579 -7.31 -26.75 -21.33
N ASP A 580 -7.38 -25.42 -21.50
CA ASP A 580 -8.04 -24.50 -20.58
C ASP A 580 -8.83 -23.44 -21.35
N SER A 581 -10.07 -23.78 -21.71
CA SER A 581 -11.01 -22.82 -22.31
C SER A 581 -11.28 -21.63 -21.39
N SER A 582 -11.19 -21.82 -20.07
CA SER A 582 -11.46 -20.76 -19.10
C SER A 582 -10.40 -19.66 -19.20
N LEU A 583 -9.12 -20.04 -19.27
CA LEU A 583 -8.00 -19.13 -19.47
C LEU A 583 -8.18 -18.31 -20.76
N ILE A 584 -8.45 -18.95 -21.90
CA ILE A 584 -8.62 -18.25 -23.17
C ILE A 584 -9.77 -17.24 -23.11
N GLY A 585 -10.94 -17.64 -22.58
CA GLY A 585 -12.08 -16.73 -22.42
C GLY A 585 -11.79 -15.56 -21.47
N LYS A 586 -11.07 -15.81 -20.37
CA LYS A 586 -10.62 -14.78 -19.43
C LYS A 586 -9.62 -13.81 -20.06
N MET A 587 -8.68 -14.30 -20.86
CA MET A 587 -7.71 -13.46 -21.57
C MET A 587 -8.36 -12.63 -22.67
N LEU A 588 -9.31 -13.20 -23.43
CA LEU A 588 -10.13 -12.45 -24.39
C LEU A 588 -10.89 -11.32 -23.69
N CYS A 589 -11.45 -11.57 -22.51
CA CYS A 589 -12.09 -10.53 -21.71
C CYS A 589 -11.09 -9.46 -21.27
N ALA A 590 -9.92 -9.83 -20.76
CA ALA A 590 -8.96 -8.87 -20.25
C ALA A 590 -8.35 -7.99 -21.36
N TYR A 591 -7.94 -8.60 -22.46
CA TYR A 591 -7.32 -7.90 -23.58
C TYR A 591 -8.35 -7.18 -24.46
N GLY A 592 -9.54 -7.77 -24.64
CA GLY A 592 -10.63 -7.18 -25.42
C GLY A 592 -11.27 -5.95 -24.79
N TYR A 593 -11.17 -5.76 -23.47
CA TYR A 593 -11.61 -4.53 -22.79
C TYR A 593 -10.49 -3.53 -22.49
N SER A 594 -9.24 -3.86 -22.85
CA SER A 594 -8.12 -2.92 -22.79
C SER A 594 -8.19 -1.96 -23.99
N LEU A 595 -7.77 -0.71 -23.85
CA LEU A 595 -7.84 0.31 -24.90
C LEU A 595 -6.72 1.35 -24.71
N ASP A 596 -5.92 1.57 -25.76
CA ASP A 596 -4.93 2.64 -25.77
C ASP A 596 -5.59 3.96 -26.18
N ARG A 597 -5.30 5.04 -25.45
CA ARG A 597 -5.73 6.39 -25.84
C ARG A 597 -4.59 7.12 -26.52
N LYS A 598 -4.78 7.58 -27.76
CA LYS A 598 -3.89 8.57 -28.39
C LYS A 598 -3.98 9.90 -27.63
N LYS A 599 -2.86 10.60 -27.49
CA LYS A 599 -2.74 11.86 -26.72
C LYS A 599 -3.61 13.02 -27.24
N ASP A 600 -4.19 12.91 -28.44
CA ASP A 600 -4.90 14.00 -29.12
C ASP A 600 -6.42 13.80 -29.27
N GLY A 601 -7.06 12.93 -28.48
CA GLY A 601 -8.52 12.76 -28.51
C GLY A 601 -9.09 12.22 -29.83
N LYS A 602 -8.23 11.83 -30.78
CA LYS A 602 -8.61 11.01 -31.93
C LYS A 602 -8.61 9.54 -31.50
N GLU A 603 -9.81 9.07 -31.17
CA GLU A 603 -10.10 7.66 -30.91
C GLU A 603 -9.87 6.84 -32.19
N ASP A 604 -9.47 5.57 -32.02
CA ASP A 604 -9.43 4.58 -33.10
C ASP A 604 -10.87 4.20 -33.49
N SER A 605 -11.58 5.12 -34.15
CA SER A 605 -12.58 4.71 -35.13
C SER A 605 -11.81 4.33 -36.40
N GLU A 606 -11.12 3.19 -36.36
CA GLU A 606 -10.50 2.57 -37.54
C GLU A 606 -11.61 1.98 -38.41
N ILE A 607 -12.29 2.90 -39.05
CA ILE A 607 -13.25 2.66 -40.10
C ILE A 607 -12.43 2.65 -41.40
N GLU A 608 -12.35 1.49 -42.05
CA GLU A 608 -11.67 1.38 -43.35
C GLU A 608 -12.61 1.90 -44.45
N ASP A 609 -12.14 2.89 -45.20
CA ASP A 609 -12.84 3.46 -46.36
C ASP A 609 -12.33 2.77 -47.63
N VAL A 610 -13.16 1.96 -48.26
CA VAL A 610 -12.82 1.25 -49.51
C VAL A 610 -13.13 2.18 -50.69
N SER A 611 -12.37 3.25 -50.81
CA SER A 611 -12.42 4.17 -51.96
C SER A 611 -11.11 4.18 -52.75
N ASN A 612 -10.51 3.00 -52.94
CA ASN A 612 -9.52 2.70 -53.97
C ASN A 612 -9.53 1.20 -54.28
N GLU A 613 -10.52 0.75 -55.05
CA GLU A 613 -10.38 -0.22 -56.15
C GLU A 613 -11.63 -0.20 -57.03
#